data_AF-A0A1F4WKT0-F1
#
_entry.id   AF-A0A1F4WKT0-F1
#
_cell.length_a   1.000
_cell.length_b   1.000
_cell.length_c   1.000
_cell.angle_alpha   90.00
_cell.angle_beta   90.00
_cell.angle_gamma   90.00
#
_symmetry.space_group_name_H-M   'P 1'
#
loop_
_entity.id
_entity.type
_entity.pdbx_description
1 polymer ?
#
loop_
_entity_poly.entity_id
_entity_poly.type
_entity_poly.pdbx_seq_one_letter_code
_entity_poly.pdbx_strand_id
1 'polypeptide(L)'
;MYKIKIVSKFSKIWKCINEPIIILACTLILGNFFLPKILTKAQVDYQEQIRQNNSKQEYSTILLQLSWKKLFLAKNYYWNYKELKDFDNRKSDLWEEYYDSVKEWNFKLVGNFFALEKYYGKDVKNYFENEIMYNQNKLHEELLKIRKGEEPDTKEVERLLDILDNRMYILAEKLFY
;
A
#
# COMPACT_ATOMS: atom_id res chain seq x y z
N MET A 1 -57.93 -24.46 36.21
CA MET A 1 -58.44 -24.28 34.82
C MET A 1 -57.65 -23.16 34.16
N TYR A 2 -56.76 -23.42 33.19
CA TYR A 2 -56.21 -22.49 32.16
C TYR A 2 -54.94 -23.13 31.55
N LYS A 3 -55.06 -24.18 30.72
CA LYS A 3 -53.89 -24.74 30.01
C LYS A 3 -54.12 -25.25 28.58
N ILE A 4 -55.33 -25.13 28.03
CA ILE A 4 -55.68 -25.82 26.77
C ILE A 4 -55.70 -24.88 25.54
N LYS A 5 -55.69 -23.55 25.71
CA LYS A 5 -55.78 -22.61 24.57
C LYS A 5 -54.47 -22.35 23.81
N ILE A 6 -53.30 -22.61 24.41
CA ILE A 6 -52.00 -22.29 23.80
C ILE A 6 -51.58 -23.38 22.79
N VAL A 7 -51.83 -24.65 23.11
CA VAL A 7 -51.42 -25.81 22.28
C VAL A 7 -52.15 -25.87 20.93
N SER A 8 -53.44 -25.50 20.89
CA SER A 8 -54.21 -25.53 19.63
C SER A 8 -53.81 -24.42 18.65
N LYS A 9 -53.33 -23.27 19.16
CA LYS A 9 -52.82 -22.16 18.34
C LYS A 9 -51.51 -22.55 17.65
N PHE A 10 -50.60 -23.20 18.38
CA PHE A 10 -49.36 -23.74 17.84
C PHE A 10 -49.60 -24.86 16.81
N SER A 11 -50.54 -25.78 17.07
CA SER A 11 -50.90 -26.84 16.12
C SER A 11 -51.44 -26.32 14.79
N LYS A 12 -52.27 -25.26 14.80
CA LYS A 12 -52.79 -24.64 13.57
C LYS A 12 -51.72 -23.87 12.80
N ILE A 13 -50.86 -23.14 13.52
CA ILE A 13 -49.71 -22.44 12.94
C ILE A 13 -48.75 -23.46 12.28
N TRP A 14 -48.49 -24.59 12.95
CA TRP A 14 -47.64 -25.66 12.41
C TRP A 14 -48.23 -26.34 11.17
N LYS A 15 -49.56 -26.56 11.14
CA LYS A 15 -50.23 -27.09 9.94
C LYS A 15 -50.19 -26.12 8.76
N CYS A 16 -50.42 -24.82 8.99
CA CYS A 16 -50.30 -23.81 7.93
C CYS A 16 -48.86 -23.68 7.42
N ILE A 17 -47.85 -23.69 8.30
CA ILE A 17 -46.44 -23.59 7.88
C ILE A 17 -45.99 -24.82 7.07
N ASN A 18 -46.55 -26.00 7.36
CA ASN A 18 -46.27 -27.25 6.63
C ASN A 18 -47.21 -27.49 5.43
N GLU A 19 -48.04 -26.53 5.03
CA GLU A 19 -48.77 -26.67 3.78
C GLU A 19 -47.80 -26.55 2.60
N PRO A 20 -47.81 -27.51 1.65
CA PRO A 20 -46.91 -27.52 0.50
C PRO A 20 -46.93 -26.19 -0.28
N ILE A 21 -48.08 -25.53 -0.33
CA ILE A 21 -48.29 -24.25 -1.02
C ILE A 21 -47.55 -23.10 -0.31
N ILE A 22 -47.56 -23.07 1.02
CA ILE A 22 -46.87 -22.03 1.81
C ILE A 22 -45.36 -22.25 1.73
N ILE A 23 -44.89 -23.49 1.79
CA ILE A 23 -43.47 -23.83 1.57
C ILE A 23 -43.05 -23.42 0.17
N LEU A 24 -43.83 -23.75 -0.87
CA LEU A 24 -43.56 -23.38 -2.25
C LEU A 24 -43.53 -21.85 -2.44
N ALA A 25 -44.46 -21.12 -1.83
CA ALA A 25 -44.48 -19.67 -1.88
C ALA A 25 -43.25 -19.06 -1.19
N CYS A 26 -42.86 -19.58 -0.03
CA CYS A 26 -41.65 -19.15 0.68
C CYS A 26 -40.38 -19.46 -0.11
N THR A 27 -40.25 -20.64 -0.73
CA THR A 27 -39.08 -20.97 -1.56
C THR A 27 -39.02 -20.13 -2.83
N LEU A 28 -40.16 -19.81 -3.45
CA LEU A 28 -40.22 -18.90 -4.59
C LEU A 28 -39.86 -17.46 -4.21
N ILE A 29 -40.35 -16.95 -3.08
CA ILE A 29 -40.00 -15.60 -2.60
C ILE A 29 -38.52 -15.54 -2.24
N LEU A 30 -38.01 -16.52 -1.49
CA LEU A 30 -36.60 -16.58 -1.13
C LEU A 30 -35.72 -16.72 -2.37
N GLY A 31 -36.03 -17.66 -3.27
CA GLY A 31 -35.25 -17.95 -4.47
C GLY A 31 -35.28 -16.84 -5.52
N ASN A 32 -36.42 -16.19 -5.75
CA ASN A 32 -36.54 -15.19 -6.82
C ASN A 32 -36.28 -13.74 -6.35
N PHE A 33 -36.48 -13.41 -5.07
CA PHE A 33 -36.33 -12.02 -4.60
C PHE A 33 -35.17 -11.82 -3.64
N PHE A 34 -34.95 -12.72 -2.68
CA PHE A 34 -33.92 -12.53 -1.65
C PHE A 34 -32.55 -13.07 -2.08
N LEU A 35 -32.50 -14.29 -2.60
CA LEU A 35 -31.27 -14.94 -3.02
C LEU A 35 -30.50 -14.10 -4.06
N PRO A 36 -31.15 -13.57 -5.13
CA PRO A 36 -30.44 -12.78 -6.13
C PRO A 36 -29.90 -11.48 -5.55
N LYS A 37 -30.66 -10.78 -4.70
CA LYS A 37 -30.19 -9.55 -4.04
C LYS A 37 -28.99 -9.80 -3.13
N ILE A 38 -29.00 -10.88 -2.37
CA ILE A 38 -27.88 -11.24 -1.48
C ILE A 38 -26.66 -11.61 -2.31
N LEU A 39 -26.83 -12.43 -3.36
CA LEU A 39 -25.74 -12.85 -4.25
C LEU A 39 -25.14 -11.67 -5.02
N THR A 40 -25.97 -10.76 -5.54
CA THR A 40 -25.49 -9.55 -6.22
C THR A 40 -24.73 -8.64 -5.26
N LYS A 41 -25.23 -8.44 -4.04
CA LYS A 41 -24.51 -7.66 -3.03
C LYS A 41 -23.16 -8.31 -2.68
N ALA A 42 -23.16 -9.62 -2.42
CA ALA A 42 -21.93 -10.36 -2.14
C ALA A 42 -20.93 -10.31 -3.30
N GLN A 43 -21.40 -10.37 -4.55
CA GLN A 43 -20.55 -10.19 -5.74
C GLN A 43 -19.95 -8.80 -5.80
N VAL A 44 -20.75 -7.74 -5.58
CA VAL A 44 -20.24 -6.36 -5.58
C VAL A 44 -19.22 -6.15 -4.46
N ASP A 45 -19.51 -6.63 -3.26
CA ASP A 45 -18.59 -6.56 -2.11
C ASP A 45 -17.28 -7.31 -2.41
N TYR A 46 -17.35 -8.48 -3.06
CA TYR A 46 -16.17 -9.24 -3.47
C TYR A 46 -15.35 -8.55 -4.56
N GLN A 47 -16.00 -7.98 -5.58
CA GLN A 47 -15.32 -7.19 -6.61
C GLN A 47 -14.64 -5.95 -6.03
N GLU A 48 -15.29 -5.31 -5.06
CA GLU A 48 -14.71 -4.17 -4.34
C GLU A 48 -13.49 -4.58 -3.52
N GLN A 49 -13.54 -5.72 -2.84
CA GLN A 49 -12.38 -6.26 -2.12
C GLN A 49 -11.20 -6.56 -3.05
N ILE A 50 -11.46 -7.19 -4.21
CA ILE A 50 -10.42 -7.43 -5.23
C ILE A 50 -9.82 -6.11 -5.68
N ARG A 51 -10.65 -5.12 -6.01
CA ARG A 51 -10.20 -3.80 -6.47
C ARG A 51 -9.30 -3.13 -5.43
N GLN A 52 -9.70 -3.14 -4.16
CA GLN A 52 -8.92 -2.57 -3.07
C GLN A 52 -7.58 -3.29 -2.88
N ASN A 53 -7.57 -4.62 -2.95
CA ASN A 53 -6.35 -5.41 -2.85
C ASN A 53 -5.39 -5.13 -4.02
N ASN A 54 -5.91 -5.04 -5.24
CA ASN A 54 -5.11 -4.71 -6.42
C ASN A 54 -4.49 -3.30 -6.30
N SER A 55 -5.28 -2.30 -5.90
CA SER A 55 -4.77 -0.93 -5.69
C SER A 55 -3.72 -0.88 -4.57
N LYS A 56 -3.91 -1.65 -3.49
CA LYS A 56 -2.93 -1.75 -2.40
C LYS A 56 -1.62 -2.36 -2.90
N GLN A 57 -1.68 -3.45 -3.66
CA GLN A 57 -0.51 -4.12 -4.20
C GLN A 57 0.24 -3.25 -5.23
N GLU A 58 -0.50 -2.61 -6.13
CA GLU A 58 0.06 -1.67 -7.10
C GLU A 58 0.79 -0.52 -6.40
N TYR A 59 0.14 0.09 -5.40
CA TYR A 59 0.74 1.16 -4.61
C TYR A 59 2.06 0.73 -3.97
N SER A 60 2.09 -0.44 -3.33
CA SER A 60 3.28 -0.96 -2.65
C SER A 60 4.40 -1.30 -3.60
N THR A 61 4.07 -1.83 -4.78
CA THR A 61 5.03 -2.13 -5.82
C THR A 61 5.68 -0.85 -6.34
N ILE A 62 4.88 0.17 -6.66
CA ILE A 62 5.36 1.47 -7.14
C ILE A 62 6.21 2.16 -6.06
N LEU A 63 5.75 2.16 -4.80
CA LEU A 63 6.47 2.78 -3.69
C LEU A 63 7.85 2.17 -3.50
N LEU A 64 7.95 0.83 -3.49
CA LEU A 64 9.23 0.14 -3.36
C LEU A 64 10.13 0.37 -4.58
N GLN A 65 9.61 0.20 -5.79
CA GLN A 65 10.38 0.38 -7.02
C GLN A 65 11.03 1.76 -7.09
N LEU A 66 10.27 2.81 -6.78
CA LEU A 66 10.77 4.19 -6.83
C LEU A 66 11.76 4.47 -5.70
N SER A 67 11.51 3.94 -4.50
CA SER A 67 12.42 4.13 -3.36
C SER A 67 13.77 3.44 -3.61
N TRP A 68 13.76 2.23 -4.16
CA TRP A 68 14.96 1.50 -4.58
C TRP A 68 15.67 2.16 -5.76
N LYS A 69 14.94 2.60 -6.79
CA LYS A 69 15.52 3.32 -7.94
C LYS A 69 16.27 4.57 -7.48
N LYS A 70 15.66 5.38 -6.61
CA LYS A 70 16.28 6.57 -6.05
C LYS A 70 17.54 6.24 -5.24
N LEU A 71 17.51 5.21 -4.41
CA LEU A 71 18.69 4.77 -3.64
C LEU A 71 19.80 4.24 -4.54
N PHE A 72 19.47 3.46 -5.56
CA PHE A 72 20.43 2.95 -6.53
C PHE A 72 21.15 4.07 -7.27
N LEU A 73 20.41 5.07 -7.78
CA LEU A 73 21.02 6.20 -8.48
C LEU A 73 21.81 7.12 -7.54
N ALA A 74 21.39 7.25 -6.29
CA ALA A 74 22.17 7.93 -5.26
C ALA A 74 23.53 7.25 -5.03
N LYS A 75 23.54 5.91 -4.90
CA LYS A 75 24.77 5.12 -4.80
C LYS A 75 25.65 5.28 -6.02
N ASN A 76 25.05 5.19 -7.22
CA ASN A 76 25.77 5.37 -8.47
C ASN A 76 26.44 6.74 -8.53
N TYR A 77 25.71 7.82 -8.22
CA TYR A 77 26.26 9.18 -8.19
C TYR A 77 27.43 9.31 -7.21
N TYR A 78 27.26 8.80 -5.97
CA TYR A 78 28.29 8.87 -4.94
C TYR A 78 29.55 8.04 -5.25
N TRP A 79 29.39 6.80 -5.75
CA TRP A 79 30.54 5.96 -6.08
C TRP A 79 31.34 6.53 -7.25
N ASN A 80 30.67 7.06 -8.27
CA ASN A 80 31.36 7.74 -9.37
C ASN A 80 32.10 8.99 -8.88
N TYR A 81 31.54 9.73 -7.91
CA TYR A 81 32.25 10.85 -7.27
C TYR A 81 33.54 10.40 -6.55
N LYS A 82 33.54 9.24 -5.87
CA LYS A 82 34.71 8.75 -5.15
C LYS A 82 35.79 8.15 -6.06
N GLU A 83 35.39 7.43 -7.11
CA GLU A 83 36.31 6.55 -7.85
C GLU A 83 36.75 7.08 -9.21
N LEU A 84 35.96 7.95 -9.86
CA LEU A 84 36.28 8.41 -11.21
C LEU A 84 37.21 9.62 -11.21
N LYS A 85 38.32 9.49 -11.95
CA LYS A 85 39.22 10.61 -12.25
C LYS A 85 38.58 11.67 -13.16
N ASP A 86 37.58 11.29 -13.95
CA ASP A 86 36.84 12.13 -14.90
C ASP A 86 35.43 12.46 -14.43
N PHE A 87 35.14 12.35 -13.11
CA PHE A 87 33.83 12.61 -12.53
C PHE A 87 33.23 13.93 -13.02
N ASP A 88 34.01 15.01 -13.07
CA ASP A 88 33.54 16.33 -13.50
C ASP A 88 32.92 16.34 -14.91
N ASN A 89 33.38 15.48 -15.83
CA ASN A 89 32.82 15.38 -17.18
C ASN A 89 31.45 14.69 -17.20
N ARG A 90 31.20 13.74 -16.29
CA ARG A 90 29.96 12.95 -16.21
C ARG A 90 29.00 13.41 -15.11
N LYS A 91 29.45 14.36 -14.29
CA LYS A 91 28.75 14.87 -13.10
C LYS A 91 27.35 15.37 -13.42
N SER A 92 27.17 16.05 -14.56
CA SER A 92 25.87 16.59 -14.96
C SER A 92 24.88 15.46 -15.26
N ASP A 93 25.29 14.51 -16.10
CA ASP A 93 24.43 13.40 -16.54
C ASP A 93 24.04 12.50 -15.35
N LEU A 94 25.03 12.11 -14.52
CA LEU A 94 24.78 11.29 -13.34
C LEU A 94 23.87 11.99 -12.32
N TRP A 95 24.01 13.31 -12.18
CA TRP A 95 23.13 14.10 -11.33
C TRP A 95 21.72 14.19 -11.90
N GLU A 96 21.57 14.37 -13.21
CA GLU A 96 20.28 14.44 -13.87
C GLU A 96 19.51 13.12 -13.73
N GLU A 97 20.16 11.98 -13.97
CA GLU A 97 19.59 10.65 -13.74
C GLU A 97 19.08 10.50 -12.30
N TYR A 98 19.92 10.83 -11.32
CA TYR A 98 19.54 10.79 -9.91
C TYR A 98 18.37 11.73 -9.63
N TYR A 99 18.44 12.98 -10.06
CA TYR A 99 17.43 14.00 -9.78
C TYR A 99 16.08 13.68 -10.45
N ASP A 100 16.09 13.03 -11.61
CA ASP A 100 14.89 12.51 -12.26
C ASP A 100 14.18 11.47 -11.39
N SER A 101 14.92 10.57 -10.75
CA SER A 101 14.31 9.63 -9.80
C SER A 101 13.75 10.30 -8.55
N VAL A 102 14.37 11.40 -8.09
CA VAL A 102 13.84 12.21 -6.98
C VAL A 102 12.51 12.84 -7.37
N LYS A 103 12.43 13.44 -8.57
CA LYS A 103 11.19 14.03 -9.11
C LYS A 103 10.08 12.99 -9.23
N GLU A 104 10.40 11.83 -9.81
CA GLU A 104 9.44 10.74 -10.00
C GLU A 104 8.89 10.22 -8.66
N TRP A 105 9.78 9.98 -7.70
CA TRP A 105 9.40 9.54 -6.36
C TRP A 105 8.53 10.58 -5.65
N ASN A 106 8.91 11.86 -5.67
CA ASN A 106 8.13 12.94 -5.07
C ASN A 106 6.74 13.10 -5.70
N PHE A 107 6.66 13.06 -7.04
CA PHE A 107 5.38 13.16 -7.75
C PHE A 107 4.41 12.05 -7.34
N LYS A 108 4.92 10.82 -7.24
CA LYS A 108 4.12 9.66 -6.83
C LYS A 108 3.73 9.69 -5.36
N LEU A 109 4.57 10.24 -4.49
CA LEU A 109 4.24 10.43 -3.07
C LEU A 109 3.18 11.50 -2.84
N VAL A 110 3.30 12.66 -3.48
CA VAL A 110 2.30 13.74 -3.35
C VAL A 110 0.92 13.26 -3.81
N GLY A 111 0.85 12.51 -4.91
CA GLY A 111 -0.39 11.94 -5.41
C GLY A 111 -1.02 10.88 -4.48
N ASN A 112 -0.25 10.33 -3.53
CA ASN A 112 -0.67 9.18 -2.71
C ASN A 112 -0.34 9.34 -1.22
N PHE A 113 -0.25 10.57 -0.71
CA PHE A 113 0.23 10.85 0.65
C PHE A 113 -0.55 10.07 1.74
N PHE A 114 -1.86 9.92 1.57
CA PHE A 114 -2.72 9.21 2.53
C PHE A 114 -2.79 7.69 2.32
N ALA A 115 -2.22 7.16 1.23
CA ALA A 115 -2.38 5.75 0.86
C ALA A 115 -1.66 4.79 1.83
N LEU A 116 -0.48 5.16 2.34
CA LEU A 116 0.26 4.38 3.34
C LEU A 116 -0.59 4.15 4.60
N GLU A 117 -1.12 5.23 5.18
CA GLU A 117 -1.95 5.13 6.39
C GLU A 117 -3.26 4.39 6.11
N LYS A 118 -3.88 4.63 4.95
CA LYS A 118 -5.11 3.94 4.53
C LYS A 118 -4.93 2.42 4.42
N TYR A 119 -3.83 1.96 3.84
CA TYR A 119 -3.63 0.54 3.51
C TYR A 119 -2.87 -0.26 4.57
N TYR A 120 -2.04 0.42 5.37
CA TYR A 120 -1.08 -0.21 6.28
C TYR A 120 -1.12 0.37 7.70
N GLY A 121 -1.93 1.41 7.94
CA GLY A 121 -2.07 2.04 9.24
C GLY A 121 -0.97 3.06 9.57
N LYS A 122 -1.16 3.71 10.72
CA LYS A 122 -0.33 4.84 11.15
C LYS A 122 1.13 4.45 11.42
N ASP A 123 1.37 3.24 11.92
CA ASP A 123 2.73 2.80 12.29
C ASP A 123 3.64 2.65 11.05
N VAL A 124 3.11 2.11 9.95
CA VAL A 124 3.86 1.95 8.70
C VAL A 124 4.10 3.31 8.04
N LYS A 125 3.12 4.22 8.09
CA LYS A 125 3.32 5.61 7.65
C LYS A 125 4.42 6.30 8.47
N ASN A 126 4.36 6.23 9.80
CA ASN A 126 5.35 6.84 10.67
C ASN A 126 6.75 6.29 10.40
N TYR A 127 6.86 4.97 10.20
CA TYR A 127 8.12 4.34 9.83
C TYR A 127 8.63 4.88 8.48
N PHE A 128 7.76 4.98 7.47
CA PHE A 128 8.14 5.53 6.17
C PHE A 128 8.63 6.99 6.28
N GLU A 129 7.88 7.85 6.97
CA GLU A 129 8.24 9.26 7.11
C GLU A 129 9.55 9.46 7.90
N ASN A 130 9.69 8.77 9.04
CA ASN A 130 10.79 9.02 9.98
C ASN A 130 12.07 8.23 9.66
N GLU A 131 11.95 7.05 9.04
CA GLU A 131 13.11 6.20 8.75
C GLU A 131 13.50 6.23 7.27
N ILE A 132 12.54 6.41 6.36
CA ILE A 132 12.84 6.43 4.91
C ILE A 132 12.98 7.85 4.41
N MET A 133 11.90 8.64 4.45
CA MET A 133 11.88 9.96 3.85
C MET A 133 12.94 10.86 4.49
N TYR A 134 13.03 10.84 5.82
CA TYR A 134 14.03 11.59 6.55
C TYR A 134 15.47 11.28 6.11
N ASN A 135 15.84 9.99 6.07
CA ASN A 135 17.20 9.59 5.69
C ASN A 135 17.47 9.82 4.19
N GLN A 136 16.46 9.65 3.33
CA GLN A 136 16.61 9.99 1.91
C GLN A 136 16.80 11.49 1.67
N ASN A 137 16.17 12.35 2.47
CA ASN A 137 16.35 13.79 2.39
C ASN A 137 17.75 14.20 2.85
N LYS A 138 18.23 13.64 3.96
CA LYS A 138 19.63 13.84 4.40
C LYS A 138 20.63 13.40 3.33
N LEU A 139 20.41 12.23 2.74
CA LEU A 139 21.28 11.74 1.67
C LEU A 139 21.25 12.72 0.49
N HIS A 140 20.08 13.20 0.09
CA HIS A 140 19.95 14.19 -0.97
C HIS A 140 20.73 15.48 -0.68
N GLU A 141 20.68 15.98 0.57
CA GLU A 141 21.43 17.17 0.98
C GLU A 141 22.95 16.96 0.85
N GLU A 142 23.48 15.81 1.26
CA GLU A 142 24.91 15.50 1.08
C GLU A 142 25.29 15.34 -0.40
N LEU A 143 24.45 14.69 -1.22
CA LEU A 143 24.71 14.59 -2.65
C LEU A 143 24.63 15.95 -3.35
N LEU A 144 23.81 16.87 -2.85
CA LEU A 144 23.71 18.22 -3.38
C LEU A 144 25.00 19.02 -3.13
N LYS A 145 25.71 18.78 -2.02
CA LYS A 145 27.04 19.37 -1.78
C LYS A 145 28.02 18.96 -2.88
N ILE A 146 28.08 17.65 -3.17
CA ILE A 146 28.89 17.12 -4.29
C ILE A 146 28.53 17.83 -5.59
N ARG A 147 27.23 17.99 -5.88
CA ARG A 147 26.76 18.68 -7.09
C ARG A 147 27.25 20.12 -7.17
N LYS A 148 27.26 20.84 -6.05
CA LYS A 148 27.72 22.23 -5.95
C LYS A 148 29.25 22.37 -5.93
N GLY A 149 29.98 21.26 -5.81
CA GLY A 149 31.44 21.29 -5.65
C GLY A 149 31.89 21.56 -4.21
N GLU A 150 30.97 21.40 -3.26
CA GLU A 150 31.25 21.42 -1.83
C GLU A 150 31.71 20.03 -1.37
N GLU A 151 32.53 19.99 -0.32
CA GLU A 151 32.99 18.73 0.27
C GLU A 151 31.86 18.07 1.07
N PRO A 152 31.41 16.84 0.72
CA PRO A 152 30.38 16.13 1.46
C PRO A 152 30.95 15.52 2.75
N ASP A 153 30.09 15.23 3.72
CA ASP A 153 30.47 14.33 4.81
C ASP A 153 30.41 12.88 4.31
N THR A 154 31.52 12.38 3.79
CA THR A 154 31.62 11.02 3.22
C THR A 154 31.21 9.91 4.19
N LYS A 155 31.48 10.08 5.50
CA LYS A 155 31.07 9.10 6.52
C LYS A 155 29.56 9.11 6.71
N GLU A 156 28.97 10.29 6.70
CA GLU A 156 27.51 10.44 6.78
C GLU A 156 26.83 9.87 5.53
N VAL A 157 27.37 10.10 4.33
CA VAL A 157 26.83 9.52 3.08
C VAL A 157 26.84 7.99 3.14
N GLU A 158 27.97 7.38 3.52
CA GLU A 158 28.09 5.92 3.64
C GLU A 158 27.12 5.36 4.68
N ARG A 159 27.05 5.99 5.86
CA ARG A 159 26.11 5.61 6.92
C ARG A 159 24.65 5.69 6.45
N LEU A 160 24.28 6.74 5.70
CA LEU A 160 22.93 6.92 5.18
C LEU A 160 22.59 5.88 4.11
N LEU A 161 23.54 5.53 3.24
CA LEU A 161 23.36 4.48 2.23
C LEU A 161 23.10 3.11 2.88
N ASP A 162 23.88 2.75 3.89
CA ASP A 162 23.74 1.48 4.62
C ASP A 162 22.41 1.41 5.39
N ILE A 163 22.05 2.51 6.08
CA ILE A 163 20.77 2.59 6.79
C ILE A 163 19.62 2.49 5.81
N LEU A 164 19.65 3.23 4.70
CA LEU A 164 18.57 3.21 3.73
C LEU A 164 18.40 1.82 3.10
N ASP A 165 19.47 1.11 2.79
CA ASP A 165 19.39 -0.29 2.33
C ASP A 165 18.62 -1.15 3.33
N ASN A 166 19.04 -1.16 4.60
CA ASN A 166 18.39 -1.94 5.65
C ASN A 166 16.91 -1.54 5.81
N ARG A 167 16.64 -0.24 5.80
CA ARG A 167 15.29 0.29 6.03
C ARG A 167 14.35 0.01 4.85
N MET A 168 14.87 -0.08 3.62
CA MET A 168 14.12 -0.51 2.45
C MET A 168 13.69 -1.97 2.53
N TYR A 169 14.54 -2.87 3.05
CA TYR A 169 14.13 -4.26 3.30
C TYR A 169 12.99 -4.35 4.32
N ILE A 170 13.13 -3.65 5.45
CA ILE A 170 12.07 -3.61 6.48
C ILE A 170 10.79 -2.96 5.93
N LEU A 171 10.89 -1.94 5.06
CA LEU A 171 9.73 -1.37 4.39
C LEU A 171 9.04 -2.42 3.50
N ALA A 172 9.81 -3.20 2.74
CA ALA A 172 9.26 -4.27 1.92
C ALA A 172 8.54 -5.32 2.76
N GLU A 173 9.11 -5.72 3.90
CA GLU A 173 8.43 -6.61 4.84
C GLU A 173 7.09 -6.02 5.30
N LYS A 174 7.06 -4.77 5.74
CA LYS A 174 5.84 -4.09 6.23
C LYS A 174 4.75 -3.90 5.15
N LEU A 175 5.12 -3.91 3.87
CA LEU A 175 4.18 -3.69 2.77
C LEU A 175 3.59 -5.01 2.24
N PHE A 176 4.24 -6.14 2.50
CA PHE A 176 3.86 -7.45 1.95
C PHE A 176 3.53 -8.50 3.02
N TYR A 177 3.83 -8.25 4.30
CA TYR A 177 3.53 -9.10 5.46
C TYR A 177 2.83 -8.30 6.57
#